data_AF-A0A9P6WZ37-F1
#
_entry.id   AF-A0A9P6WZ37-F1
#
_cell.length_a   1.000
_cell.length_b   1.000
_cell.length_c   1.000
_cell.angle_alpha   90.00
_cell.angle_beta   90.00
_cell.angle_gamma   90.00
#
_symmetry.space_group_name_H-M   'P 1'
#
loop_
_entity.id
_entity.type
_entity.pdbx_description
1 polymer ?
#
loop_
_entity_poly.entity_id
_entity_poly.type
_entity_poly.pdbx_seq_one_letter_code
_entity_poly.pdbx_strand_id
1 'polypeptide(L)'
;MDNAPIHVPEMIDPIIMKRGYTPVYLPPYSPELNPIEQFWAVIKAKVKRGKLSDVETLTTRIIEASEAVPIVHLQNIIQHSVNQFEKCRNKIPI
;
A
#
# COMPACT_ATOMS: atom_id res chain seq x y z
N MET A 1 8.19 1.07 -3.50
CA MET A 1 8.75 1.17 -2.14
C MET A 1 8.94 2.65 -1.83
N ASP A 2 8.46 3.08 -0.67
CA ASP A 2 8.64 4.46 -0.21
C ASP A 2 10.08 4.67 0.29
N ASN A 3 10.44 5.92 0.57
CA ASN A 3 11.81 6.32 0.93
C ASN A 3 12.07 6.24 2.44
N ALA A 4 11.45 5.29 3.14
CA ALA A 4 11.73 5.08 4.56
C ALA A 4 13.23 4.79 4.76
N PRO A 5 13.89 5.32 5.80
CA PRO A 5 15.34 5.12 6.01
C PRO A 5 15.80 3.66 6.11
N ILE A 6 14.87 2.75 6.41
CA ILE A 6 15.11 1.31 6.46
C ILE A 6 15.17 0.65 5.07
N HIS A 7 14.70 1.32 4.02
CA HIS A 7 14.70 0.84 2.64
C HIS A 7 16.01 1.21 1.93
N VAL A 8 17.13 0.69 2.45
CA VAL A 8 18.48 0.96 1.93
C VAL A 8 18.72 0.17 0.63
N PRO A 9 18.78 0.81 -0.56
CA PRO A 9 18.83 0.12 -1.84
C PRO A 9 20.01 -0.85 -1.97
N GLU A 10 21.18 -0.46 -1.48
CA GLU A 10 22.41 -1.26 -1.54
C GLU A 10 22.27 -2.61 -0.81
N MET A 11 21.39 -2.67 0.20
CA MET A 11 21.14 -3.88 0.97
C MET A 11 19.98 -4.70 0.41
N ILE A 12 18.90 -4.05 -0.03
CA ILE A 12 17.65 -4.74 -0.38
C ILE A 12 17.57 -5.13 -1.87
N ASP A 13 18.12 -4.32 -2.77
CA ASP A 13 18.03 -4.56 -4.21
C ASP A 13 18.66 -5.89 -4.64
N PRO A 14 19.85 -6.28 -4.13
CA PRO A 14 20.43 -7.59 -4.46
C PRO A 14 19.51 -8.76 -4.06
N ILE A 15 18.78 -8.63 -2.96
CA ILE A 15 17.87 -9.66 -2.45
C ILE A 15 16.62 -9.77 -3.34
N ILE A 16 16.07 -8.62 -3.74
CA ILE A 16 14.90 -8.52 -4.63
C ILE A 16 15.24 -9.07 -6.02
N MET A 17 16.36 -8.62 -6.60
CA MET A 17 16.81 -9.03 -7.94
C MET A 17 17.21 -10.50 -8.00
N LYS A 18 17.82 -11.05 -6.94
CA LYS A 18 18.13 -12.50 -6.85
C LYS A 18 16.88 -13.38 -6.95
N ARG A 19 15.70 -12.85 -6.60
CA ARG A 19 14.41 -13.53 -6.72
C ARG A 19 13.71 -13.28 -8.07
N GLY A 20 14.33 -12.51 -8.97
CA GLY A 20 13.78 -12.18 -10.29
C GLY A 20 12.81 -11.00 -10.31
N TYR A 21 12.74 -10.20 -9.23
CA TYR A 21 11.90 -9.01 -9.17
C TYR A 21 12.71 -7.74 -9.45
N THR A 22 12.02 -6.70 -9.92
CA THR A 22 12.61 -5.36 -10.11
C THR A 22 12.11 -4.44 -9.00
N PRO A 23 13.00 -3.83 -8.19
CA PRO A 23 12.60 -2.84 -7.21
C PRO A 23 12.09 -1.58 -7.90
N VAL A 24 10.97 -1.05 -7.43
CA VAL A 24 10.39 0.22 -7.90
C VAL A 24 10.31 1.18 -6.72
N TYR A 25 11.02 2.30 -6.82
CA TYR A 25 11.05 3.35 -5.80
C TYR A 25 10.13 4.50 -6.18
N LEU A 26 9.47 5.07 -5.16
CA LEU A 26 8.55 6.17 -5.34
C LEU A 26 9.27 7.51 -5.11
N PRO A 27 8.85 8.60 -5.79
CA PRO A 27 9.24 9.95 -5.43
C PRO A 27 8.97 10.26 -3.94
N PRO A 28 9.76 11.15 -3.31
CA PRO A 28 9.50 11.59 -1.94
C PRO A 28 8.12 12.20 -1.78
N TYR A 29 7.45 11.89 -0.66
CA TYR A 29 6.14 12.43 -0.29
C TYR A 29 5.03 12.20 -1.34
N SER A 30 5.09 11.08 -2.06
CA SER A 30 4.09 10.69 -3.07
C SER A 30 3.21 9.49 -2.65
N PRO A 31 2.42 9.59 -1.57
CA PRO A 31 1.54 8.50 -1.13
C PRO A 31 0.47 8.12 -2.16
N GLU A 32 0.07 9.05 -3.03
CA GLU A 32 -0.86 8.81 -4.14
C GLU A 32 -0.36 7.76 -5.14
N LEU A 33 0.96 7.60 -5.25
CA LEU A 33 1.61 6.63 -6.11
C LEU A 33 1.80 5.26 -5.43
N ASN A 34 1.45 5.14 -4.15
CA ASN A 34 1.59 3.94 -3.35
C ASN A 34 0.22 3.28 -3.08
N PRO A 35 -0.18 2.22 -3.82
CA PRO A 35 -1.50 1.62 -3.68
C PRO A 35 -1.82 1.12 -2.26
N ILE A 36 -0.80 0.75 -1.48
CA ILE A 36 -1.00 0.22 -0.12
C ILE A 36 -1.61 1.27 0.83
N GLU A 37 -1.44 2.57 0.55
CA GLU A 37 -2.00 3.64 1.38
C GLU A 37 -3.54 3.64 1.34
N GLN A 38 -4.10 3.47 0.14
CA GLN A 38 -5.55 3.34 -0.04
C GLN A 38 -6.07 2.02 0.52
N PHE A 39 -5.32 0.93 0.35
CA PHE A 39 -5.67 -0.34 0.98
C PHE A 39 -5.79 -0.18 2.50
N TRP A 40 -4.81 0.44 3.16
CA TRP A 40 -4.89 0.71 4.59
C TRP A 40 -6.01 1.67 4.98
N ALA A 41 -6.40 2.62 4.13
CA ALA A 41 -7.58 3.45 4.38
C ALA A 41 -8.87 2.60 4.48
N VAL A 42 -9.04 1.61 3.60
CA VAL A 42 -10.16 0.65 3.62
C VAL A 42 -10.12 -0.21 4.89
N ILE A 43 -8.97 -0.78 5.22
CA ILE A 43 -8.83 -1.63 6.42
C ILE A 43 -9.12 -0.84 7.68
N LYS A 44 -8.53 0.36 7.83
CA LYS A 44 -8.78 1.22 9.00
C LYS A 44 -10.26 1.58 9.12
N ALA A 45 -10.95 1.85 8.02
CA ALA A 45 -12.38 2.16 8.05
C ALA A 45 -13.23 0.99 8.55
N LYS A 46 -12.83 -0.26 8.26
CA LYS A 46 -13.49 -1.46 8.81
C LYS A 46 -13.13 -1.70 10.27
N VAL A 47 -11.85 -1.66 10.61
CA VAL A 47 -11.33 -1.93 11.97
C VAL A 47 -11.90 -0.96 13.01
N LYS A 48 -12.10 0.32 12.63
CA LYS A 48 -12.67 1.36 13.50
C LYS A 48 -14.17 1.20 13.80
N ARG A 49 -14.89 0.32 13.09
CA ARG A 49 -16.33 0.10 13.30
C ARG A 49 -16.54 -0.76 14.54
N GLY A 50 -16.65 -0.11 15.69
CA GLY A 50 -16.98 -0.74 16.97
C GLY A 50 -15.77 -1.14 17.82
N LYS A 51 -16.04 -1.44 19.08
CA LYS A 51 -15.02 -1.94 20.02
C LYS A 51 -14.63 -3.37 19.66
N LEU A 52 -13.43 -3.78 20.06
CA LEU A 52 -13.05 -5.20 20.05
C LEU A 52 -13.92 -5.94 21.07
N SER A 53 -14.41 -7.12 20.71
CA SER A 53 -15.00 -8.05 21.68
C SER A 53 -13.90 -8.71 22.50
N ASP A 54 -14.25 -9.35 23.62
CA ASP A 54 -13.28 -9.98 24.52
C ASP A 54 -12.50 -11.15 23.88
N VAL A 55 -13.01 -11.69 22.78
CA VAL A 55 -12.38 -12.78 22.00
C VAL A 55 -11.65 -12.29 20.76
N GLU A 56 -11.84 -11.04 20.36
CA GLU A 56 -11.16 -10.45 19.20
C GLU A 56 -9.88 -9.73 19.62
N THR A 57 -8.87 -9.85 18.76
CA THR A 57 -7.67 -9.01 18.83
C THR A 57 -7.67 -8.01 17.69
N LEU A 58 -6.86 -6.96 17.81
CA LEU A 58 -6.65 -6.04 16.69
C LEU A 58 -6.16 -6.79 15.44
N THR A 59 -5.30 -7.80 15.62
CA THR A 59 -4.75 -8.62 14.55
C THR A 59 -5.82 -9.43 13.84
N THR A 60 -6.72 -10.11 14.58
CA THR A 60 -7.80 -10.90 13.96
C THR A 60 -8.72 -10.01 13.13
N ARG A 61 -9.07 -8.84 13.66
CA ARG A 61 -9.91 -7.88 12.93
C ARG A 61 -9.23 -7.29 11.69
N ILE A 62 -7.91 -7.07 11.72
CA ILE A 62 -7.14 -6.64 10.54
C ILE A 62 -7.17 -7.74 9.46
N ILE A 63 -6.95 -9.00 9.86
CA ILE A 63 -6.98 -10.15 8.94
C ILE A 63 -8.35 -10.27 8.28
N GLU A 64 -9.43 -10.33 9.06
CA GLU A 64 -10.80 -10.42 8.55
C GLU A 64 -11.15 -9.23 7.64
N ALA A 65 -10.78 -8.01 8.04
CA ALA A 65 -11.01 -6.83 7.23
C ALA A 65 -10.29 -6.90 5.87
N SER A 66 -9.06 -7.47 5.86
CA SER A 66 -8.21 -7.63 4.68
C SER A 66 -8.71 -8.71 3.73
N GLU A 67 -9.11 -9.87 4.24
CA GLU A 67 -9.66 -10.98 3.46
C GLU A 67 -11.02 -10.63 2.86
N ALA A 68 -11.79 -9.78 3.56
CA ALA A 68 -13.06 -9.27 3.06
C ALA A 68 -12.93 -8.14 2.02
N VAL A 69 -11.74 -7.83 1.50
CA VAL A 69 -11.57 -6.87 0.39
C VAL A 69 -11.71 -7.61 -0.95
N PRO A 70 -12.73 -7.30 -1.77
CA PRO A 70 -12.89 -7.96 -3.06
C PRO A 70 -11.71 -7.69 -4.01
N ILE A 71 -11.37 -8.67 -4.85
CA ILE A 71 -10.28 -8.55 -5.84
C ILE A 71 -10.49 -7.33 -6.75
N VAL A 72 -11.73 -7.07 -7.20
CA VAL A 72 -12.05 -5.90 -8.02
C VAL A 72 -11.69 -4.58 -7.32
N HIS A 73 -11.79 -4.55 -5.99
CA HIS A 73 -11.43 -3.38 -5.21
C HIS A 73 -9.90 -3.20 -5.14
N LEU A 74 -9.15 -4.29 -5.02
CA LEU A 74 -7.67 -4.26 -5.11
C LEU A 74 -7.21 -3.75 -6.48
N GLN A 75 -7.85 -4.22 -7.56
CA GLN A 75 -7.58 -3.75 -8.92
C GLN A 75 -7.86 -2.25 -9.05
N ASN A 76 -8.98 -1.76 -8.52
CA ASN A 76 -9.31 -0.34 -8.53
C ASN A 76 -8.32 0.52 -7.74
N ILE A 77 -7.85 0.03 -6.59
CA ILE A 77 -6.82 0.70 -5.77
C ILE A 77 -5.52 0.85 -6.58
N ILE A 78 -5.07 -0.22 -7.24
CA ILE A 78 -3.87 -0.19 -8.09
C ILE A 78 -4.08 0.79 -9.25
N GLN A 79 -5.22 0.69 -9.94
CA GLN A 79 -5.52 1.54 -11.08
C GLN A 79 -5.58 3.03 -10.69
N HIS A 80 -6.08 3.34 -9.48
CA HIS A 80 -6.07 4.72 -8.99
C HIS A 80 -4.65 5.30 -8.95
N SER A 81 -3.68 4.57 -8.38
CA SER A 81 -2.29 5.06 -8.34
C SER A 81 -1.67 5.17 -9.73
N VAL A 82 -1.94 4.21 -10.62
CA VAL A 82 -1.48 4.26 -12.03
C VAL A 82 -2.01 5.52 -12.73
N ASN A 83 -3.26 5.89 -12.49
CA ASN A 83 -3.87 7.09 -13.08
C ASN A 83 -3.17 8.40 -12.65
N GLN A 84 -2.40 8.39 -11.57
CA GLN A 84 -1.63 9.56 -11.13
C GLN A 84 -0.23 9.64 -11.75
N PHE A 85 0.26 8.59 -12.42
CA PHE A 85 1.62 8.55 -12.96
C PHE A 85 1.88 9.64 -13.99
N GLU A 86 0.92 9.88 -14.90
CA GLU A 86 1.04 10.94 -15.90
C GLU A 86 1.06 12.33 -15.28
N LYS A 87 0.24 12.58 -14.26
CA LYS A 87 0.26 13.86 -13.54
C LYS A 87 1.59 14.07 -12.84
N CYS A 88 2.08 13.05 -12.13
CA CYS A 88 3.39 13.09 -11.46
C CYS A 88 4.51 13.38 -12.47
N ARG A 89 4.54 12.64 -13.58
CA ARG A 89 5.53 12.79 -14.65
C ARG A 89 5.54 14.20 -15.24
N ASN A 90 4.35 14.78 -15.41
CA ASN A 90 4.17 16.11 -15.98
C ASN A 90 4.18 17.23 -14.91
N LYS A 91 4.49 16.93 -13.65
CA LYS A 91 4.49 17.88 -12.51
C LYS A 91 3.16 18.64 -12.34
N ILE A 92 2.06 17.97 -12.68
CA ILE A 92 0.71 18.46 -12.43
C ILE A 92 0.33 18.07 -10.99
N PRO A 93 -0.30 18.98 -10.21
CA PRO A 93 -0.79 18.64 -8.88
C PRO A 93 -1.71 17.40 -8.90
N ILE A 94 -1.54 16.53 -7.91
CA ILE A 94 -2.31 15.29 -7.74
C ILE A 94 -3.33 15.45 -6.62
#